data_AF-A0AA37NL65-F1
#
_entry.id   AF-A0AA37NL65-F1
#
_cell.length_a   1.000
_cell.length_b   1.000
_cell.length_c   1.000
_cell.angle_alpha   90.00
_cell.angle_beta   90.00
_cell.angle_gamma   90.00
#
_symmetry.space_group_name_H-M   'P 1'
#
loop_
_entity.id
_entity.type
_entity.pdbx_description
1 polymer ?
#
loop_
_entity_poly.entity_id
_entity_poly.type
_entity_poly.pdbx_seq_one_letter_code
_entity_poly.pdbx_strand_id
1 'polypeptide(L)'
;MPNHVTNRLEINADRETVQKVMNFLKGKTDDDNTPCYIDFNNIIPMPEELLIEKSSSGDLGMKYLEAMQLKPFYFLLDDDALRTIQWIEGLAEKDRKEALQLGASYLENRKKYGYPTWYEWSTATWGTKWNAYHQDFEEPNILWFDTAWNGVPLLIQKLSEIFPDVEFHYAYADEDLGFNTGRGTARNGEINMTIPEGRSNEAFEIMFFVKPGMDEYFELTDEGYKWVS
;
A
#
# COMPACT_ATOMS: atom_id res chain seq x y z
N MET A 1 1.21 -10.98 -11.22
CA MET A 1 -0.02 -10.38 -10.63
C MET A 1 0.31 -10.07 -9.18
N PRO A 2 -0.19 -8.97 -8.61
CA PRO A 2 -0.02 -8.74 -7.18
C PRO A 2 -0.82 -9.78 -6.39
N ASN A 3 -0.37 -10.02 -5.17
CA ASN A 3 -1.11 -10.77 -4.16
C ASN A 3 -2.25 -9.89 -3.63
N HIS A 4 -3.42 -10.46 -3.38
CA HIS A 4 -4.60 -9.76 -2.87
C HIS A 4 -4.79 -9.98 -1.37
N VAL A 5 -4.85 -8.89 -0.60
CA VAL A 5 -5.08 -8.91 0.85
C VAL A 5 -6.45 -8.32 1.14
N THR A 6 -7.31 -9.10 1.80
CA THR A 6 -8.62 -8.63 2.24
C THR A 6 -8.48 -7.94 3.59
N ASN A 7 -9.15 -6.81 3.74
CA ASN A 7 -9.12 -5.96 4.91
C ASN A 7 -10.52 -5.83 5.49
N ARG A 8 -10.59 -5.84 6.82
CA ARG A 8 -11.78 -5.58 7.61
C ARG A 8 -11.52 -4.40 8.51
N LEU A 9 -12.30 -3.34 8.39
CA LEU A 9 -12.27 -2.18 9.27
C LEU A 9 -13.63 -2.00 9.93
N GLU A 10 -13.68 -2.19 11.24
CA GLU A 10 -14.86 -1.92 12.04
C GLU A 10 -14.70 -0.59 12.79
N ILE A 11 -15.72 0.26 12.68
CA ILE A 11 -15.76 1.60 13.27
C ILE A 11 -16.60 1.52 14.55
N ASN A 12 -15.96 1.48 15.71
CA ASN A 12 -16.63 1.33 17.00
C ASN A 12 -17.05 2.72 17.54
N ALA A 13 -18.19 3.22 17.05
CA ALA A 13 -18.78 4.49 17.47
C ALA A 13 -20.31 4.50 17.28
N ASP A 14 -20.97 5.57 17.73
CA ASP A 14 -22.38 5.78 17.45
C ASP A 14 -22.63 6.00 15.94
N ARG A 15 -23.88 5.78 15.49
CA ARG A 15 -24.25 5.85 14.08
C ARG A 15 -23.93 7.20 13.41
N GLU A 16 -24.07 8.31 14.12
CA GLU A 16 -23.76 9.64 13.57
C GLU A 16 -22.25 9.75 13.31
N THR A 17 -21.44 9.29 14.27
CA THR A 17 -19.98 9.28 14.16
C THR A 17 -19.50 8.33 13.08
N VAL A 18 -20.06 7.12 12.97
CA VAL A 18 -19.73 6.20 11.87
C VAL A 18 -20.02 6.85 10.51
N GLN A 19 -21.17 7.50 10.36
CA GLN A 19 -21.51 8.19 9.12
C GLN A 19 -20.54 9.33 8.78
N LYS A 20 -20.01 10.05 9.78
CA LYS A 20 -18.97 11.07 9.60
C LYS A 20 -17.68 10.46 9.09
N VAL A 21 -17.23 9.35 9.68
CA VAL A 21 -16.03 8.61 9.22
C VAL A 21 -16.23 8.12 7.79
N MET A 22 -17.35 7.45 7.49
CA MET A 22 -17.63 6.94 6.14
C MET A 22 -17.72 8.07 5.10
N ASN A 23 -18.29 9.23 5.47
CA ASN A 23 -18.32 10.40 4.59
C ASN A 23 -16.94 11.01 4.33
N PHE A 24 -16.01 10.87 5.28
CA PHE A 24 -14.63 11.29 5.12
C PHE A 24 -13.85 10.32 4.24
N LEU A 25 -14.07 9.01 4.41
CA LEU A 25 -13.35 7.98 3.67
C LEU A 25 -13.76 7.88 2.20
N LYS A 26 -15.04 8.09 1.89
CA LYS A 26 -15.59 7.83 0.54
C LYS A 26 -14.87 8.62 -0.57
N GLY A 27 -14.58 7.92 -1.66
CA GLY A 27 -14.01 8.50 -2.87
C GLY A 27 -15.08 8.96 -3.85
N LYS A 28 -14.64 9.25 -5.09
CA LYS A 28 -15.57 9.43 -6.21
C LYS A 28 -16.16 8.08 -6.60
N THR A 29 -17.45 8.07 -6.94
CA THR A 29 -18.09 6.90 -7.56
C THR A 29 -17.45 6.64 -8.93
N ASP A 30 -17.24 5.37 -9.25
CA ASP A 30 -16.73 4.96 -10.56
C ASP A 30 -17.77 5.16 -11.67
N ASP A 31 -17.32 5.11 -12.93
CA ASP A 31 -18.15 5.34 -14.12
C ASP A 31 -19.35 4.37 -14.23
N ASP A 32 -19.25 3.20 -13.60
CA ASP A 32 -20.29 2.17 -13.54
C ASP A 32 -21.25 2.33 -12.35
N ASN A 33 -21.18 3.47 -11.65
CA ASN A 33 -21.88 3.76 -10.39
C ASN A 33 -21.48 2.88 -9.19
N THR A 34 -20.36 2.14 -9.26
CA THR A 34 -19.84 1.42 -8.09
C THR A 34 -19.40 2.41 -7.00
N PRO A 35 -19.95 2.34 -5.78
CA PRO A 35 -19.55 3.21 -4.69
C PRO A 35 -18.08 2.98 -4.29
N CYS A 36 -17.34 4.07 -4.10
CA CYS A 36 -16.03 4.04 -3.46
C CYS A 36 -16.19 4.41 -1.99
N TYR A 37 -16.16 3.42 -1.11
CA TYR A 37 -16.36 3.57 0.33
C TYR A 37 -15.09 4.07 1.06
N ILE A 38 -13.91 3.80 0.52
CA ILE A 38 -12.62 4.27 1.03
C ILE A 38 -11.65 4.63 -0.10
N ASP A 39 -11.15 5.87 -0.03
CA ASP A 39 -10.05 6.38 -0.83
C ASP A 39 -8.92 6.81 0.11
N PHE A 40 -7.77 6.15 0.02
CA PHE A 40 -6.62 6.45 0.87
C PHE A 40 -6.11 7.89 0.72
N ASN A 41 -6.41 8.58 -0.39
CA ASN A 41 -6.06 9.99 -0.54
C ASN A 41 -6.81 10.91 0.43
N ASN A 42 -7.98 10.49 0.92
CA ASN A 42 -8.69 11.24 1.96
C ASN A 42 -7.95 11.18 3.30
N ILE A 43 -7.23 10.08 3.58
CA ILE A 43 -6.45 9.92 4.82
C ILE A 43 -5.06 10.54 4.68
N ILE A 44 -4.30 10.12 3.66
CA ILE A 44 -2.98 10.66 3.34
C ILE A 44 -2.92 10.88 1.82
N PRO A 45 -3.07 12.14 1.34
CA PRO A 45 -3.13 12.43 -0.09
C PRO A 45 -1.77 12.22 -0.76
N MET A 46 -1.78 11.56 -1.91
CA MET A 46 -0.61 11.47 -2.78
C MET A 46 -0.40 12.80 -3.52
N PRO A 47 0.81 13.38 -3.49
CA PRO A 47 1.14 14.53 -4.34
C PRO A 47 0.95 14.22 -5.83
N GLU A 48 0.29 15.10 -6.58
CA GLU A 48 0.01 14.91 -8.00
C GLU A 48 1.30 14.78 -8.84
N GLU A 49 2.39 15.44 -8.44
CA GLU A 49 3.66 15.35 -9.18
C GLU A 49 4.33 13.97 -9.08
N LEU A 50 3.92 13.15 -8.10
CA LEU A 50 4.36 11.76 -8.00
C LEU A 50 3.59 10.83 -8.95
N LEU A 51 2.46 11.27 -9.55
CA LEU A 51 1.66 10.50 -10.51
C LEU A 51 2.35 10.40 -11.89
N ILE A 52 3.64 10.07 -11.89
CA ILE A 52 4.45 9.80 -13.06
C ILE A 52 4.80 8.31 -13.10
N GLU A 53 4.84 7.73 -14.30
CA GLU A 53 5.13 6.31 -14.48
C GLU A 53 6.48 5.93 -13.86
N LYS A 54 6.53 4.82 -13.11
CA LYS A 54 7.76 4.17 -12.65
C LYS A 54 8.33 3.30 -13.77
N SER A 55 9.51 3.64 -14.30
CA SER A 55 10.14 2.90 -15.40
C SER A 55 11.66 2.81 -15.24
N SER A 56 12.25 1.78 -15.86
CA SER A 56 13.72 1.64 -15.91
C SER A 56 14.41 2.80 -16.63
N SER A 57 13.75 3.40 -17.62
CA SER A 57 14.27 4.56 -18.34
C SER A 57 14.41 5.77 -17.42
N GLY A 58 13.40 6.04 -16.59
CA GLY A 58 13.45 7.10 -15.57
C GLY A 58 14.52 6.85 -14.51
N ASP A 59 14.66 5.61 -14.02
CA ASP A 59 15.70 5.25 -13.05
C ASP A 59 17.11 5.47 -13.60
N LEU A 60 17.36 5.01 -14.83
CA LEU A 60 18.67 5.13 -15.48
C LEU A 60 18.98 6.59 -15.82
N GLY A 61 17.98 7.36 -16.25
CA GLY A 61 18.11 8.80 -16.45
C GLY A 61 18.45 9.54 -15.16
N MET A 62 17.78 9.20 -14.05
CA MET A 62 18.03 9.77 -12.73
C MET A 62 19.47 9.49 -12.29
N LYS A 63 19.89 8.22 -12.33
CA LYS A 63 21.26 7.79 -11.99
C LYS A 63 22.32 8.45 -12.85
N TYR A 64 22.06 8.58 -14.16
CA TYR A 64 22.96 9.29 -15.07
C TYR A 64 23.15 10.74 -14.64
N LEU A 65 22.06 11.47 -14.35
CA LEU A 65 22.13 12.86 -13.93
C LEU A 65 22.87 13.03 -12.60
N GLU A 66 22.74 12.11 -11.66
CA GLU A 66 23.54 12.08 -10.43
C GLU A 66 25.02 11.88 -10.73
N ALA A 67 25.35 10.90 -11.57
CA ALA A 67 26.72 10.63 -11.94
C ALA A 67 27.36 11.84 -12.64
N MET A 68 26.62 12.56 -13.49
CA MET A 68 27.11 13.78 -14.14
C MET A 68 27.43 14.92 -13.17
N GLN A 69 26.76 15.00 -12.00
CA GLN A 69 27.06 16.01 -10.98
C GLN A 69 28.42 15.78 -10.30
N LEU A 70 28.97 14.57 -10.40
CA LEU A 70 30.28 14.23 -9.83
C LEU A 70 31.44 14.59 -10.77
N LYS A 71 31.21 15.20 -11.94
CA LYS A 71 32.29 15.67 -12.82
C LYS A 71 33.21 16.68 -12.10
N PRO A 72 34.55 16.56 -12.23
CA PRO A 72 35.31 15.58 -13.01
C PRO A 72 35.74 14.33 -12.21
N PHE A 73 35.24 14.12 -10.99
CA PHE A 73 35.62 13.06 -10.05
C PHE A 73 35.03 11.68 -10.40
N TYR A 74 35.00 11.31 -11.67
CA TYR A 74 34.45 10.03 -12.11
C TYR A 74 35.16 8.79 -11.59
N PHE A 75 36.40 8.93 -11.12
CA PHE A 75 37.12 7.87 -10.43
C PHE A 75 36.47 7.47 -9.09
N LEU A 76 35.49 8.23 -8.59
CA LEU A 76 34.68 7.91 -7.42
C LEU A 76 33.40 7.13 -7.76
N LEU A 77 33.07 6.96 -9.06
CA LEU A 77 31.90 6.20 -9.48
C LEU A 77 32.13 4.70 -9.28
N ASP A 78 31.08 4.00 -8.86
CA ASP A 78 31.06 2.55 -8.91
C ASP A 78 30.81 2.02 -10.33
N ASP A 79 30.97 0.70 -10.49
CA ASP A 79 30.77 0.03 -11.77
C ASP A 79 29.33 0.18 -12.30
N ASP A 80 28.33 0.34 -11.43
CA ASP A 80 26.92 0.49 -11.82
C ASP A 80 26.66 1.86 -12.46
N ALA A 81 27.20 2.91 -11.86
CA ALA A 81 27.12 4.26 -12.39
C ALA A 81 27.87 4.37 -13.73
N LEU A 82 29.04 3.75 -13.86
CA LEU A 82 29.79 3.70 -15.13
C LEU A 82 29.00 2.98 -16.23
N ARG A 83 28.37 1.84 -15.92
CA ARG A 83 27.51 1.11 -16.88
C ARG A 83 26.29 1.94 -17.26
N THR A 84 25.68 2.63 -16.30
CA THR A 84 24.54 3.52 -16.56
C THR A 84 24.91 4.63 -17.53
N ILE A 85 26.09 5.27 -17.36
CA ILE A 85 26.60 6.28 -18.30
C ILE A 85 26.73 5.69 -19.70
N GLN A 86 27.43 4.56 -19.84
CA GLN A 86 27.64 3.92 -21.13
C GLN A 86 26.32 3.56 -21.81
N TRP A 87 25.34 3.05 -21.05
CA TRP A 87 24.04 2.67 -21.58
C TRP A 87 23.25 3.88 -22.07
N ILE A 88 23.12 4.93 -21.25
CA ILE A 88 22.39 6.15 -21.60
C ILE A 88 23.05 6.88 -22.79
N GLU A 89 24.38 6.94 -22.83
CA GLU A 89 25.11 7.58 -23.94
C GLU A 89 24.98 6.79 -25.25
N GLY A 90 24.82 5.46 -25.17
CA GLY A 90 24.60 4.57 -26.31
C GLY A 90 23.17 4.56 -26.85
N LEU A 91 22.20 5.17 -26.17
CA LEU A 91 20.82 5.28 -26.65
C LEU A 91 20.70 6.21 -27.87
N ALA A 92 19.67 5.98 -28.69
CA ALA A 92 19.26 6.95 -29.70
C ALA A 92 18.91 8.29 -29.05
N GLU A 93 19.13 9.40 -29.77
CA GLU A 93 18.96 10.75 -29.21
C GLU A 93 17.58 10.99 -28.59
N LYS A 94 16.53 10.47 -29.25
CA LYS A 94 15.15 10.54 -28.76
C LYS A 94 15.01 9.84 -27.40
N ASP A 95 15.38 8.56 -27.32
CA ASP A 95 15.23 7.75 -26.12
C ASP A 95 16.10 8.28 -24.97
N ARG A 96 17.31 8.75 -25.29
CA ARG A 96 18.18 9.44 -24.33
C ARG A 96 17.51 10.68 -23.76
N LYS A 97 16.90 11.52 -24.61
CA LYS A 97 16.22 12.73 -24.16
C LYS A 97 15.03 12.41 -23.25
N GLU A 98 14.24 11.41 -23.60
CA GLU A 98 13.10 10.94 -22.79
C GLU A 98 13.57 10.41 -21.42
N ALA A 99 14.61 9.56 -21.40
CA ALA A 99 15.20 9.05 -20.17
C ALA A 99 15.70 10.19 -19.25
N LEU A 100 16.40 11.18 -19.80
CA LEU A 100 16.91 12.32 -19.03
C LEU A 100 15.80 13.24 -18.52
N GLN A 101 14.71 13.42 -19.29
CA GLN A 101 13.55 14.19 -18.85
C GLN A 101 12.85 13.50 -17.68
N LEU A 102 12.56 12.20 -17.79
CA LEU A 102 12.00 11.41 -16.69
C LEU A 102 12.91 11.40 -15.47
N GLY A 103 14.22 11.20 -15.70
CA GLY A 103 15.22 11.21 -14.64
C GLY A 103 15.30 12.53 -13.88
N ALA A 104 15.16 13.66 -14.59
CA ALA A 104 15.12 14.99 -13.97
C ALA A 104 13.87 15.15 -13.09
N SER A 105 12.70 14.73 -13.57
CA SER A 105 11.46 14.72 -12.78
C SER A 105 11.60 13.84 -11.53
N TYR A 106 12.21 12.66 -11.66
CA TYR A 106 12.46 11.76 -10.52
C TYR A 106 13.39 12.40 -9.48
N LEU A 107 14.45 13.09 -9.92
CA LEU A 107 15.35 13.81 -9.01
C LEU A 107 14.63 14.91 -8.25
N GLU A 108 13.81 15.69 -8.94
CA GLU A 108 13.04 16.78 -8.33
C GLU A 108 12.03 16.25 -7.32
N ASN A 109 11.26 15.24 -7.71
CA ASN A 109 10.30 14.56 -6.84
C ASN A 109 10.98 13.96 -5.60
N ARG A 110 12.09 13.25 -5.80
CA ARG A 110 12.82 12.63 -4.68
C ARG A 110 13.38 13.68 -3.73
N LYS A 111 13.81 14.84 -4.24
CA LYS A 111 14.24 15.97 -3.40
C LYS A 111 13.09 16.60 -2.62
N LYS A 112 11.90 16.73 -3.23
CA LYS A 112 10.73 17.41 -2.63
C LYS A 112 9.97 16.52 -1.66
N TYR A 113 9.81 15.25 -2.00
CA TYR A 113 8.93 14.30 -1.31
C TYR A 113 9.66 13.11 -0.68
N GLY A 114 10.95 12.93 -0.96
CA GLY A 114 11.71 11.75 -0.56
C GLY A 114 11.59 10.58 -1.53
N TYR A 115 10.68 10.64 -2.51
CA TYR A 115 10.37 9.55 -3.43
C TYR A 115 10.35 10.04 -4.88
N PRO A 116 10.83 9.23 -5.85
CA PRO A 116 10.87 9.64 -7.25
C PRO A 116 9.50 9.58 -7.92
N THR A 117 8.67 8.59 -7.55
CA THR A 117 7.37 8.33 -8.18
C THR A 117 6.32 7.88 -7.17
N TRP A 118 5.07 7.71 -7.64
CA TRP A 118 3.95 7.18 -6.86
C TRP A 118 4.23 5.82 -6.25
N TYR A 119 5.07 5.00 -6.89
CA TYR A 119 5.28 3.61 -6.52
C TYR A 119 5.99 3.47 -5.18
N GLU A 120 7.14 4.14 -5.02
CA GLU A 120 7.86 4.13 -3.75
C GLU A 120 7.08 4.87 -2.67
N TRP A 121 6.36 5.94 -3.05
CA TRP A 121 5.58 6.72 -2.10
C TRP A 121 4.39 5.93 -1.55
N SER A 122 3.60 5.24 -2.40
CA SER A 122 2.43 4.49 -1.95
C SER A 122 2.83 3.31 -1.08
N THR A 123 3.86 2.58 -1.49
CA THR A 123 4.39 1.46 -0.70
C THR A 123 4.92 1.90 0.66
N ALA A 124 5.64 3.02 0.74
CA ALA A 124 6.16 3.53 2.00
C ALA A 124 5.11 4.22 2.89
N THR A 125 4.10 4.85 2.29
CA THR A 125 3.14 5.71 3.01
C THR A 125 1.85 4.97 3.34
N TRP A 126 1.29 4.25 2.37
CA TRP A 126 0.06 3.47 2.53
C TRP A 126 0.33 2.01 2.94
N GLY A 127 1.55 1.50 2.69
CA GLY A 127 1.91 0.10 2.93
C GLY A 127 1.56 -0.85 1.78
N THR A 128 0.83 -0.35 0.78
CA THR A 128 0.31 -1.10 -0.38
C THR A 128 0.69 -0.39 -1.67
N LYS A 129 0.74 -1.16 -2.76
CA LYS A 129 1.05 -0.63 -4.09
C LYS A 129 0.00 0.38 -4.58
N TRP A 130 -1.28 0.05 -4.39
CA TRP A 130 -2.41 0.78 -4.95
C TRP A 130 -3.42 1.10 -3.86
N ASN A 131 -4.36 1.98 -4.21
CA ASN A 131 -5.54 2.29 -3.41
C ASN A 131 -6.42 1.04 -3.20
N ALA A 132 -7.41 1.15 -2.32
CA ALA A 132 -8.37 0.08 -2.05
C ALA A 132 -9.23 -0.25 -3.28
N TYR A 133 -9.54 -1.52 -3.48
CA TYR A 133 -10.48 -2.03 -4.50
C TYR A 133 -11.37 -3.13 -3.92
N HIS A 134 -12.37 -3.60 -4.66
CA HIS A 134 -13.38 -4.56 -4.19
C HIS A 134 -13.93 -4.22 -2.79
N GLN A 135 -14.62 -3.08 -2.72
CA GLN A 135 -15.05 -2.51 -1.45
C GLN A 135 -16.51 -2.86 -1.17
N ASP A 136 -16.82 -3.19 0.07
CA ASP A 136 -18.20 -3.41 0.52
C ASP A 136 -18.39 -2.84 1.92
N PHE A 137 -19.55 -2.21 2.15
CA PHE A 137 -19.89 -1.65 3.45
C PHE A 137 -21.07 -2.40 4.05
N GLU A 138 -20.76 -3.22 5.04
CA GLU A 138 -21.73 -3.92 5.86
C GLU A 138 -22.19 -2.98 6.99
N GLU A 139 -23.36 -2.37 6.76
CA GLU A 139 -24.02 -1.51 7.74
C GLU A 139 -24.23 -2.24 9.08
N PRO A 140 -24.01 -1.57 10.22
CA PRO A 140 -23.86 -0.13 10.33
C PRO A 140 -22.40 0.38 10.32
N ASN A 141 -21.40 -0.50 10.38
CA ASN A 141 -20.07 -0.07 10.80
C ASN A 141 -18.88 -0.93 10.35
N ILE A 142 -19.06 -1.92 9.46
CA ILE A 142 -17.97 -2.79 8.99
C ILE A 142 -17.70 -2.48 7.52
N LEU A 143 -16.47 -2.10 7.22
CA LEU A 143 -15.98 -1.85 5.87
C LEU A 143 -15.00 -2.95 5.46
N TRP A 144 -15.28 -3.58 4.33
CA TRP A 144 -14.45 -4.56 3.68
C TRP A 144 -13.79 -3.96 2.43
N PHE A 145 -12.51 -4.25 2.21
CA PHE A 145 -11.80 -3.83 1.00
C PHE A 145 -10.56 -4.68 0.74
N ASP A 146 -10.15 -4.79 -0.50
CA ASP A 146 -8.90 -5.44 -0.88
C ASP A 146 -7.78 -4.42 -1.15
N THR A 147 -6.55 -4.85 -0.87
CA THR A 147 -5.31 -4.12 -1.17
C THR A 147 -4.29 -5.03 -1.83
N ALA A 148 -3.32 -4.42 -2.51
CA ALA A 148 -2.21 -5.15 -3.09
C ALA A 148 -1.12 -5.39 -2.03
N TRP A 149 -0.65 -6.63 -1.94
CA TRP A 149 0.51 -7.08 -1.17
C TRP A 149 0.39 -7.09 0.36
N ASN A 150 -0.18 -6.07 0.99
CA ASN A 150 -0.22 -5.96 2.45
C ASN A 150 -1.51 -5.33 2.95
N GLY A 151 -1.79 -5.54 4.24
CA GLY A 151 -2.69 -4.67 4.99
C GLY A 151 -2.12 -3.26 5.14
N VAL A 152 -2.95 -2.35 5.67
CA VAL A 152 -2.72 -0.90 5.76
C VAL A 152 -2.75 -0.36 7.20
N PRO A 153 -2.06 -0.99 8.18
CA PRO A 153 -2.13 -0.56 9.59
C PRO A 153 -1.69 0.90 9.79
N LEU A 154 -0.76 1.40 8.98
CA LEU A 154 -0.31 2.81 9.03
C LEU A 154 -1.42 3.79 8.64
N LEU A 155 -2.24 3.46 7.64
CA LEU A 155 -3.40 4.27 7.26
C LEU A 155 -4.45 4.25 8.35
N ILE A 156 -4.71 3.09 8.97
CA ILE A 156 -5.67 3.01 10.07
C ILE A 156 -5.19 3.77 11.30
N GLN A 157 -3.88 3.73 11.59
CA GLN A 157 -3.28 4.58 12.61
C GLN A 157 -3.53 6.06 12.32
N LYS A 158 -3.26 6.52 11.09
CA LYS A 158 -3.54 7.91 10.68
C LYS A 158 -5.02 8.27 10.74
N LEU A 159 -5.91 7.35 10.36
CA LEU A 159 -7.35 7.56 10.51
C LEU A 159 -7.72 7.77 11.99
N SER A 160 -7.11 7.03 12.90
CA SER A 160 -7.30 7.20 14.34
C SER A 160 -6.70 8.49 14.91
N GLU A 161 -5.74 9.13 14.23
CA GLU A 161 -5.29 10.49 14.57
C GLU A 161 -6.34 11.53 14.18
N ILE A 162 -7.02 11.32 13.04
CA ILE A 162 -8.03 12.24 12.50
C ILE A 162 -9.32 12.16 13.32
N PHE A 163 -9.69 10.97 13.79
CA PHE A 163 -10.84 10.71 14.65
C PHE A 163 -10.39 10.15 16.01
N PRO A 164 -9.81 10.98 16.90
CA PRO A 164 -9.15 10.50 18.12
C PRO A 164 -10.11 9.85 19.13
N ASP A 165 -11.39 10.22 19.09
CA ASP A 165 -12.42 9.67 19.97
C ASP A 165 -13.01 8.34 19.45
N VAL A 166 -12.66 7.93 18.23
CA VAL A 166 -13.13 6.69 17.60
C VAL A 166 -12.12 5.58 17.80
N GLU A 167 -12.63 4.41 18.17
CA GLU A 167 -11.84 3.19 18.20
C GLU A 167 -12.09 2.39 16.92
N PHE A 168 -11.01 1.99 16.25
CA PHE A 168 -11.06 1.22 15.02
C PHE A 168 -10.55 -0.19 15.28
N HIS A 169 -11.33 -1.20 14.93
CA HIS A 169 -10.87 -2.60 14.95
C HIS A 169 -10.51 -2.98 13.53
N TYR A 170 -9.25 -3.33 13.33
CA TYR A 170 -8.70 -3.57 12.02
C TYR A 170 -8.13 -4.97 11.92
N ALA A 171 -8.45 -5.68 10.85
CA ALA A 171 -7.86 -6.98 10.55
C ALA A 171 -7.62 -7.11 9.06
N TYR A 172 -6.65 -7.94 8.68
CA TYR A 172 -6.37 -8.27 7.29
C TYR A 172 -5.92 -9.72 7.15
N ALA A 173 -6.17 -10.30 5.99
CA ALA A 173 -5.76 -11.65 5.65
C ALA A 173 -5.47 -11.77 4.15
N ASP A 174 -4.33 -12.36 3.86
CA ASP A 174 -3.84 -12.63 2.52
C ASP A 174 -4.60 -13.79 1.85
N GLU A 175 -4.53 -13.88 0.52
CA GLU A 175 -4.99 -15.03 -0.25
C GLU A 175 -4.07 -16.25 -0.10
N ASP A 176 -2.81 -16.06 0.29
CA ASP A 176 -1.94 -17.14 0.80
C ASP A 176 -2.36 -17.50 2.23
N LEU A 177 -3.28 -18.47 2.33
CA LEU A 177 -4.03 -18.77 3.55
C LEU A 177 -3.13 -19.10 4.75
N GLY A 178 -3.34 -18.38 5.84
CA GLY A 178 -2.57 -18.51 7.07
C GLY A 178 -1.24 -17.76 7.07
N PHE A 179 -0.92 -17.00 6.01
CA PHE A 179 0.21 -16.07 5.97
C PHE A 179 -0.27 -14.62 5.88
N ASN A 180 0.66 -13.68 6.15
CA ASN A 180 0.44 -12.23 6.01
C ASN A 180 -0.94 -11.78 6.51
N THR A 181 -1.21 -12.09 7.78
CA THR A 181 -2.48 -11.80 8.43
C THR A 181 -2.20 -11.10 9.76
N GLY A 182 -3.13 -10.27 10.19
CA GLY A 182 -3.01 -9.60 11.48
C GLY A 182 -4.31 -8.94 11.87
N ARG A 183 -4.44 -8.66 13.17
CA ARG A 183 -5.56 -7.89 13.72
C ARG A 183 -5.09 -6.96 14.82
N GLY A 184 -5.80 -5.88 15.04
CA GLY A 184 -5.47 -4.92 16.07
C GLY A 184 -6.52 -3.86 16.28
N THR A 185 -6.23 -2.98 17.22
CA THR A 185 -7.08 -1.86 17.58
C THR A 185 -6.29 -0.57 17.44
N ALA A 186 -6.89 0.43 16.78
CA ALA A 186 -6.33 1.76 16.65
C ALA A 186 -7.20 2.79 17.37
N ARG A 187 -6.57 3.71 18.09
CA ARG A 187 -7.22 4.82 18.78
C ARG A 187 -6.23 5.95 19.02
N ASN A 188 -6.67 7.20 18.79
CA ASN A 188 -5.90 8.40 19.12
C ASN A 188 -4.46 8.38 18.58
N GLY A 189 -4.28 7.88 17.35
CA GLY A 189 -2.98 7.84 16.68
C GLY A 189 -2.06 6.70 17.05
N GLU A 190 -2.53 5.75 17.85
CA GLU A 190 -1.79 4.53 18.17
C GLU A 190 -2.52 3.32 17.60
N ILE A 191 -1.78 2.35 17.08
CA ILE A 191 -2.32 1.06 16.66
C ILE A 191 -1.52 -0.08 17.29
N ASN A 192 -2.23 -1.02 17.91
CA ASN A 192 -1.66 -2.22 18.51
C ASN A 192 -2.05 -3.43 17.67
N MET A 193 -1.10 -3.95 16.90
CA MET A 193 -1.31 -5.10 16.01
C MET A 193 -0.75 -6.38 16.61
N THR A 194 -1.51 -7.47 16.44
CA THR A 194 -1.03 -8.84 16.57
C THR A 194 -0.81 -9.40 15.17
N ILE A 195 0.42 -9.80 14.88
CA ILE A 195 0.82 -10.42 13.61
C ILE A 195 1.38 -11.80 13.97
N PRO A 196 0.57 -12.87 13.89
CA PRO A 196 1.00 -14.20 14.28
C PRO A 196 2.02 -14.79 13.29
N GLU A 197 2.74 -15.81 13.75
CA GLU A 197 3.58 -16.61 12.85
C GLU A 197 2.73 -17.31 11.79
N GLY A 198 3.23 -17.34 10.56
CA GLY A 198 2.53 -17.98 9.44
C GLY A 198 2.18 -19.44 9.73
N ARG A 199 0.96 -19.83 9.35
CA ARG A 199 0.35 -21.16 9.56
C ARG A 199 0.14 -21.56 11.02
N SER A 200 0.33 -20.65 11.98
CA SER A 200 -0.12 -20.88 13.35
C SER A 200 -1.66 -20.92 13.42
N ASN A 201 -2.20 -21.51 14.49
CA ASN A 201 -3.66 -21.52 14.69
C ASN A 201 -4.24 -20.11 14.77
N GLU A 202 -3.53 -19.18 15.42
CA GLU A 202 -3.97 -17.79 15.50
C GLU A 202 -3.99 -17.11 14.11
N ALA A 203 -3.04 -17.43 13.22
CA ALA A 203 -3.08 -16.92 11.85
C ALA A 203 -4.32 -17.41 11.09
N PHE A 204 -4.67 -18.69 11.23
CA PHE A 204 -5.89 -19.23 10.63
C PHE A 204 -7.16 -18.63 11.24
N GLU A 205 -7.22 -18.47 12.57
CA GLU A 205 -8.36 -17.85 13.26
C GLU A 205 -8.60 -16.40 12.79
N ILE A 206 -7.54 -15.60 12.62
CA ILE A 206 -7.67 -14.25 12.04
C ILE A 206 -8.11 -14.33 10.58
N MET A 207 -7.56 -15.27 9.80
CA MET A 207 -7.96 -15.45 8.41
C MET A 207 -9.44 -15.79 8.28
N PHE A 208 -9.98 -16.71 9.08
CA PHE A 208 -11.41 -17.03 9.09
C PHE A 208 -12.28 -15.85 9.50
N PHE A 209 -11.80 -15.04 10.46
CA PHE A 209 -12.48 -13.82 10.86
C PHE A 209 -12.55 -12.78 9.73
N VAL A 210 -11.53 -12.70 8.88
CA VAL A 210 -11.46 -11.75 7.75
C VAL A 210 -12.06 -12.33 6.45
N LYS A 211 -12.13 -13.66 6.31
CA LYS A 211 -12.67 -14.34 5.14
C LYS A 211 -13.75 -15.33 5.59
N PRO A 212 -14.98 -14.85 5.89
CA PRO A 212 -16.06 -15.70 6.38
C PRO A 212 -16.35 -16.89 5.45
N GLY A 213 -16.61 -18.06 6.03
CA GLY A 213 -16.86 -19.31 5.30
C GLY A 213 -15.60 -20.06 4.84
N MET A 214 -14.41 -19.48 5.00
CA MET A 214 -13.16 -20.22 4.76
C MET A 214 -12.93 -21.33 5.80
N ASP A 215 -13.48 -21.19 7.01
CA ASP A 215 -13.38 -22.17 8.09
C ASP A 215 -14.02 -23.52 7.75
N GLU A 216 -15.03 -23.54 6.87
CA GLU A 216 -15.68 -24.77 6.39
C GLU A 216 -14.72 -25.72 5.64
N TYR A 217 -13.61 -25.18 5.12
CA TYR A 217 -12.60 -25.94 4.39
C TYR A 217 -11.44 -26.43 5.28
N PHE A 218 -11.50 -26.21 6.59
CA PHE A 218 -10.42 -26.59 7.50
C PHE A 218 -10.91 -27.39 8.71
N GLU A 219 -10.10 -28.35 9.15
CA GLU A 219 -10.27 -29.08 10.39
C GLU A 219 -9.12 -28.77 11.35
N LEU A 220 -9.43 -28.63 12.65
CA LEU A 220 -8.41 -28.46 13.68
C LEU A 220 -7.88 -29.84 14.11
N THR A 221 -6.58 -30.05 13.95
CA THR A 221 -5.87 -31.28 14.36
C THR A 221 -4.85 -31.00 15.47
N ASP A 222 -4.22 -32.04 16.01
CA ASP A 222 -3.12 -31.92 16.99
C ASP A 222 -1.91 -31.15 16.42
N GLU A 223 -1.77 -31.09 15.10
CA GLU A 223 -0.71 -30.36 14.38
C GLU A 223 -1.16 -28.97 13.90
N GLY A 224 -2.38 -28.54 14.25
CA GLY A 224 -3.00 -27.29 13.82
C GLY A 224 -4.06 -27.48 12.72
N TYR A 225 -4.50 -26.36 12.12
CA TYR A 225 -5.51 -26.39 11.06
C TYR A 225 -4.99 -27.05 9.78
N LYS A 226 -5.80 -27.95 9.20
CA LYS A 226 -5.53 -28.65 7.94
C LYS A 226 -6.69 -28.53 6.98
N TRP A 227 -6.39 -28.43 5.69
CA TRP A 227 -7.39 -28.37 4.64
C TRP A 227 -8.18 -29.69 4.57
N VAL A 228 -9.50 -29.59 4.54
CA VAL A 228 -10.42 -30.71 4.34
C VAL A 228 -10.65 -30.87 2.84
N SER A 229 -10.18 -31.99 2.28
CA SER A 229 -10.31 -32.31 0.85
C SER A 229 -11.73 -32.65 0.43
#